data_AF-A0A914F1W1-F1
#
_entry.id   AF-A0A914F1W1-F1
#
_cell.length_a   1.000
_cell.length_b   1.000
_cell.length_c   1.000
_cell.angle_alpha   90.00
_cell.angle_beta   90.00
_cell.angle_gamma   90.00
#
_symmetry.space_group_name_H-M   'P 1'
#
loop_
_entity.id
_entity.type
_entity.pdbx_description
1 polymer ?
#
loop_
_entity_poly.entity_id
_entity_poly.type
_entity_poly.pdbx_seq_one_letter_code
_entity_poly.pdbx_strand_id
1 'polypeptide(L)'
;MSSRKRILEYIPKRATQQEEFLKNYPEYDGRGLLIAVIDVYLVDVSLPGLQKTTDDLPKIIDCFDFTGNGQVNTCVIKEVDADNYLIALSGRKIKIPLTWKNSSGKWHLGKKYLRDLLCKKDSDKNDKKDFEELEKSMQKDLNISESSIENTIIVDCIV
;
A
#
# COMPACT_ATOMS: atom_id res chain seq x y z
N MET A 1 4.52 -36.58 -8.82
CA MET A 1 5.39 -35.48 -9.28
C MET A 1 4.59 -34.19 -9.23
N SER A 2 4.91 -33.30 -8.28
CA SER A 2 4.16 -32.08 -8.00
C SER A 2 4.31 -31.07 -9.14
N SER A 3 3.19 -30.68 -9.75
CA SER A 3 3.11 -29.67 -10.80
C SER A 3 3.51 -28.30 -10.24
N ARG A 4 4.80 -27.96 -10.30
CA ARG A 4 5.27 -26.59 -10.07
C ARG A 4 4.62 -25.69 -11.12
N LYS A 5 3.63 -24.90 -10.67
CA LYS A 5 3.00 -23.81 -11.42
C LYS A 5 4.14 -22.96 -12.02
N ARG A 6 4.30 -22.98 -13.34
CA ARG A 6 5.27 -22.14 -14.04
C ARG A 6 4.85 -20.68 -13.78
N ILE A 7 5.64 -19.98 -12.97
CA ILE A 7 5.64 -18.52 -12.96
C ILE A 7 5.95 -18.13 -14.41
N LEU A 8 5.03 -17.43 -15.07
CA LEU A 8 5.27 -16.86 -16.40
C LEU A 8 6.54 -16.01 -16.29
N GLU A 9 7.57 -16.41 -17.03
CA GLU A 9 8.84 -15.71 -17.02
C GLU A 9 8.67 -14.44 -17.86
N TYR A 10 8.48 -13.29 -17.21
CA TYR A 10 8.29 -12.00 -17.90
C TYR A 10 9.55 -11.54 -18.65
N ILE A 11 10.73 -12.05 -18.27
CA ILE A 11 12.02 -11.78 -18.92
C ILE A 11 12.71 -13.13 -19.23
N PRO A 12 12.99 -13.45 -20.51
CA PRO A 12 13.57 -14.74 -20.90
C PRO A 12 15.05 -14.84 -20.49
N LYS A 13 15.33 -15.54 -19.39
CA LYS A 13 16.70 -15.68 -18.83
C LYS A 13 17.66 -16.46 -19.73
N ARG A 14 17.14 -17.41 -20.51
CA ARG A 14 17.94 -18.18 -21.48
C ARG A 14 18.36 -17.36 -22.68
N ALA A 15 17.46 -16.51 -23.19
CA ALA A 15 17.77 -15.65 -24.33
C ALA A 15 18.85 -14.62 -23.97
N THR A 16 18.86 -14.15 -22.71
CA THR A 16 19.90 -13.25 -22.19
C THR A 16 21.15 -13.98 -21.68
N GLN A 17 21.21 -15.32 -21.76
CA GLN A 17 22.30 -16.17 -21.24
C GLN A 17 22.60 -15.97 -19.75
N GLN A 18 21.66 -15.40 -18.98
CA GLN A 18 21.83 -15.12 -17.56
C GLN A 18 22.10 -16.41 -16.76
N GLU A 19 21.41 -17.50 -17.12
CA GLU A 19 21.61 -18.81 -16.47
C GLU A 19 23.03 -19.34 -16.66
N GLU A 20 23.61 -19.16 -17.84
CA GLU A 20 24.95 -19.67 -18.16
C GLU A 20 26.05 -18.80 -17.56
N PHE A 21 25.83 -17.48 -17.54
CA PHE A 21 26.70 -16.54 -16.83
C PHE A 21 26.82 -16.89 -15.34
N LEU A 22 25.71 -17.13 -14.65
CA LEU A 22 25.72 -17.49 -13.23
C LEU A 22 26.30 -18.89 -12.95
N LYS A 23 26.20 -19.83 -13.90
CA LYS A 23 26.89 -21.13 -13.76
C LYS A 23 28.40 -20.98 -13.75
N ASN A 24 28.93 -20.10 -14.61
CA ASN A 24 30.37 -19.86 -14.73
C ASN A 24 30.91 -18.94 -13.61
N TYR A 25 30.05 -18.06 -13.07
CA TYR A 25 30.39 -17.13 -12.01
C TYR A 25 29.32 -17.14 -10.90
N PRO A 26 29.31 -18.16 -10.01
CA PRO A 26 28.24 -18.34 -9.03
C PRO A 26 28.06 -17.18 -8.03
N GLU A 27 29.15 -16.47 -7.73
CA GLU A 27 29.15 -15.33 -6.79
C GLU A 27 28.70 -14.01 -7.44
N TYR A 28 28.41 -14.00 -8.75
CA TYR A 28 28.09 -12.79 -9.50
C TYR A 28 26.56 -12.61 -9.59
N ASP A 29 25.88 -12.86 -8.48
CA ASP A 29 24.42 -12.86 -8.34
C ASP A 29 23.85 -11.49 -7.89
N GLY A 30 24.72 -10.49 -7.72
CA GLY A 30 24.37 -9.14 -7.29
C GLY A 30 24.43 -8.91 -5.78
N ARG A 31 24.89 -9.89 -4.97
CA ARG A 31 25.17 -9.66 -3.55
C ARG A 31 26.12 -8.47 -3.35
N GLY A 32 25.82 -7.62 -2.36
CA GLY A 32 26.59 -6.40 -2.08
C GLY A 32 26.32 -5.22 -3.02
N LEU A 33 25.43 -5.36 -4.02
CA LEU A 33 25.02 -4.24 -4.89
C LEU A 33 23.72 -3.61 -4.40
N LEU A 34 23.70 -2.28 -4.30
CA LEU A 34 22.48 -1.50 -4.05
C LEU A 34 21.93 -0.96 -5.37
N ILE A 35 20.67 -1.25 -5.68
CA ILE A 35 19.98 -0.76 -6.87
C ILE A 35 18.82 0.13 -6.42
N ALA A 36 18.80 1.37 -6.90
CA ALA A 36 17.64 2.25 -6.77
C ALA A 36 16.77 2.11 -8.03
N VAL A 37 15.49 1.84 -7.84
CA VAL A 37 14.50 1.77 -8.93
C VAL A 37 13.58 2.98 -8.81
N ILE A 38 13.54 3.80 -9.85
CA ILE A 38 12.63 4.95 -9.96
C ILE A 38 11.68 4.62 -11.11
N ASP A 39 10.46 4.24 -10.75
CA ASP A 39 9.41 3.89 -11.71
C ASP A 39 8.14 4.67 -11.36
N VAL A 40 7.30 4.92 -12.36
CA VAL A 40 6.12 5.78 -12.28
C VAL A 40 4.90 5.10 -11.63
N TYR A 41 4.99 3.80 -11.32
CA TYR A 41 3.94 3.05 -10.63
C TYR A 41 4.52 2.07 -9.61
N LEU A 42 3.79 1.89 -8.50
CA LEU A 42 4.27 1.11 -7.35
C LEU A 42 4.65 -0.32 -7.75
N VAL A 43 5.86 -0.70 -7.38
CA VAL A 43 6.29 -2.10 -7.33
C VAL A 43 5.54 -2.77 -6.19
N ASP A 44 4.86 -3.89 -6.46
CA ASP A 44 4.31 -4.72 -5.39
C ASP A 44 5.47 -5.35 -4.60
N VAL A 45 5.84 -4.68 -3.51
CA VAL A 45 6.93 -5.09 -2.62
C VAL A 45 6.63 -6.40 -1.89
N SER A 46 5.37 -6.87 -1.91
CA SER A 46 4.97 -8.14 -1.29
C SER A 46 5.24 -9.37 -2.17
N LEU A 47 5.69 -9.17 -3.42
CA LEU A 47 5.97 -10.28 -4.32
C LEU A 47 7.02 -11.23 -3.73
N PRO A 48 6.80 -12.56 -3.78
CA PRO A 48 7.72 -13.54 -3.21
C PRO A 48 9.17 -13.42 -3.70
N GLY A 49 9.39 -13.02 -4.96
CA GLY A 49 10.72 -12.84 -5.55
C GLY A 49 11.46 -11.57 -5.10
N LEU A 50 10.81 -10.71 -4.32
CA LEU A 50 11.35 -9.46 -3.78
C LEU A 50 11.54 -9.50 -2.26
N GLN A 51 11.29 -10.64 -1.61
CA GLN A 51 11.38 -10.75 -0.15
C GLN A 51 12.83 -10.88 0.32
N LYS A 52 13.59 -11.79 -0.30
CA LYS A 52 14.92 -12.17 0.17
C LYS A 52 15.96 -12.20 -0.94
N THR A 53 17.20 -11.92 -0.56
CA THR A 53 18.41 -12.12 -1.38
C THR A 53 18.88 -13.57 -1.31
N THR A 54 19.93 -13.90 -2.05
CA THR A 54 20.60 -15.22 -2.00
C THR A 54 21.27 -15.52 -0.65
N ASP A 55 21.56 -14.49 0.14
CA ASP A 55 22.10 -14.59 1.51
C ASP A 55 21.01 -14.55 2.60
N ASP A 56 19.74 -14.76 2.23
CA ASP A 56 18.56 -14.74 3.11
C ASP A 56 18.27 -13.39 3.78
N LEU A 57 18.90 -12.30 3.32
CA LEU A 57 18.66 -10.94 3.80
C LEU A 57 17.46 -10.29 3.10
N PRO A 58 16.79 -9.29 3.71
CA PRO A 58 15.74 -8.51 3.05
C PRO A 58 16.25 -7.88 1.75
N LYS A 59 15.52 -8.07 0.65
CA LYS A 59 15.93 -7.57 -0.67
C LYS A 59 15.50 -6.13 -0.93
N ILE A 60 14.40 -5.68 -0.31
CA ILE A 60 13.96 -4.28 -0.34
C ILE A 60 14.41 -3.65 0.98
N ILE A 61 15.26 -2.63 0.87
CA ILE A 61 15.74 -1.87 2.04
C ILE A 61 14.79 -0.72 2.33
N ASP A 62 14.33 -0.03 1.28
CA ASP A 62 13.46 1.12 1.42
C ASP A 62 12.54 1.28 0.19
N CYS A 63 11.39 1.92 0.40
CA CYS A 63 10.39 2.18 -0.62
C CYS A 63 9.71 3.51 -0.35
N PHE A 64 9.90 4.47 -1.26
CA PHE A 64 9.35 5.82 -1.14
C PHE A 64 8.27 6.06 -2.18
N ASP A 65 7.11 6.53 -1.72
CA ASP A 65 6.07 7.09 -2.59
C ASP A 65 6.29 8.60 -2.76
N PHE A 66 6.76 9.01 -3.95
CA PHE A 66 6.96 10.42 -4.30
C PHE A 66 5.72 11.08 -4.90
N THR A 67 4.61 10.35 -5.07
CA THR A 67 3.38 10.89 -5.68
C THR A 67 2.57 11.75 -4.70
N GLY A 68 2.76 11.55 -3.39
CA GLY A 68 1.96 12.21 -2.35
C GLY A 68 0.54 11.65 -2.20
N ASN A 69 0.17 10.62 -2.96
CA ASN A 69 -1.16 10.00 -2.88
C ASN A 69 -1.40 9.35 -1.52
N GLY A 70 -0.36 8.83 -0.87
CA GLY A 70 -0.43 8.31 0.50
C GLY A 70 -0.42 9.38 1.62
N GLN A 71 -0.18 10.66 1.31
CA GLN A 71 0.05 11.67 2.36
C GLN A 71 -1.24 12.03 3.11
N VAL A 72 -1.19 11.97 4.45
CA VAL A 72 -2.28 12.35 5.36
C VAL A 72 -1.74 13.36 6.39
N ASN A 73 -2.43 14.49 6.56
CA ASN A 73 -2.10 15.45 7.61
C ASN A 73 -2.59 14.93 8.97
N THR A 74 -1.66 14.66 9.88
CA THR A 74 -1.91 14.11 11.23
C THR A 74 -1.60 15.09 12.37
N CYS A 75 -1.60 16.40 12.08
CA CYS A 75 -1.24 17.43 13.06
C CYS A 75 -2.28 17.61 14.19
N VAL A 76 -3.48 17.03 14.07
CA VAL A 76 -4.49 17.13 15.14
C VAL A 76 -4.23 16.06 16.18
N ILE A 77 -3.98 16.48 17.42
CA ILE A 77 -3.72 15.59 18.54
C ILE A 77 -4.97 15.52 19.42
N LYS A 78 -5.37 14.31 19.81
CA LYS A 78 -6.43 14.08 20.79
C LYS A 78 -6.06 13.01 21.81
N GLU A 79 -6.70 13.09 22.96
CA GLU A 79 -6.62 12.08 24.01
C GLU A 79 -7.94 11.29 24.04
N VAL A 80 -7.89 10.08 24.60
CA VAL A 80 -9.09 9.24 24.79
C VAL A 80 -9.88 9.70 26.00
N ASP A 81 -11.20 9.51 25.97
CA ASP A 81 -12.06 9.69 27.12
C ASP A 81 -11.91 8.56 28.15
N ALA A 82 -12.62 8.67 29.28
CA ALA A 82 -12.58 7.69 30.36
C ALA A 82 -13.01 6.27 29.94
N ASP A 83 -13.80 6.15 28.87
CA ASP A 83 -14.30 4.89 28.33
C ASP A 83 -13.44 4.37 27.16
N ASN A 84 -12.27 4.98 26.93
CA ASN A 84 -11.32 4.68 25.86
C ASN A 84 -11.85 4.95 24.44
N TYR A 85 -12.64 6.01 24.29
CA TYR A 85 -13.11 6.49 23.00
C TYR A 85 -12.49 7.83 22.62
N LEU A 86 -12.51 8.10 21.32
CA LEU A 86 -12.04 9.33 20.71
C LEU A 86 -13.01 9.77 19.63
N ILE A 87 -13.23 11.09 19.52
CA ILE A 87 -14.00 11.67 18.42
C ILE A 87 -13.04 11.94 17.26
N ALA A 88 -13.23 11.25 16.14
CA ALA A 88 -12.44 11.42 14.93
C ALA A 88 -12.68 12.77 14.25
N LEU A 89 -11.89 13.08 13.21
CA LEU A 89 -12.07 14.31 12.42
C LEU A 89 -13.35 14.29 11.57
N SER A 90 -13.88 13.09 11.32
CA SER A 90 -15.20 12.87 10.73
C SER A 90 -16.36 13.13 11.72
N GLY A 91 -16.09 13.31 13.02
CA GLY A 91 -17.09 13.38 14.08
C GLY A 91 -17.54 12.02 14.62
N ARG A 92 -17.08 10.92 14.02
CA ARG A 92 -17.39 9.56 14.50
C ARG A 92 -16.73 9.28 15.84
N LYS A 93 -17.44 8.60 16.73
CA LYS A 93 -16.88 8.10 17.99
C LYS A 93 -16.19 6.75 17.74
N ILE A 94 -14.87 6.70 17.91
CA ILE A 94 -14.02 5.52 17.67
C ILE A 94 -13.55 4.99 19.02
N LYS A 95 -13.66 3.67 19.24
CA LYS A 95 -13.08 3.00 20.41
C LYS A 95 -11.65 2.58 20.09
N ILE A 96 -10.70 2.97 20.94
CA ILE A 96 -9.32 2.54 20.77
C ILE A 96 -9.18 1.10 21.31
N PRO A 97 -8.58 0.15 20.57
CA PRO A 97 -8.29 -1.17 21.10
C PRO A 97 -7.28 -1.10 22.25
N LEU A 98 -7.56 -1.80 23.36
CA LEU A 98 -6.65 -1.87 24.51
C LEU A 98 -5.32 -2.57 24.18
N THR A 99 -5.25 -3.28 23.04
CA THR A 99 -4.03 -3.93 22.55
C THR A 99 -3.03 -2.93 21.97
N TRP A 100 -3.46 -1.72 21.63
CA TRP A 100 -2.59 -0.69 21.08
C TRP A 100 -1.77 -0.04 22.19
N LYS A 101 -0.45 -0.03 22.02
CA LYS A 101 0.48 0.57 22.99
C LYS A 101 0.81 1.99 22.57
N ASN A 102 0.43 2.97 23.39
CA ASN A 102 0.82 4.36 23.21
C ASN A 102 1.25 4.95 24.56
N SER A 103 2.57 5.02 24.76
CA SER A 103 3.17 5.53 26.01
C SER A 103 2.89 7.01 26.27
N SER A 104 2.57 7.79 25.24
CA SER A 104 2.34 9.23 25.35
C SER A 104 0.91 9.60 25.73
N GLY A 105 -0.05 8.68 25.53
CA GLY A 105 -1.49 8.93 25.67
C GLY A 105 -2.09 9.85 24.58
N LYS A 106 -1.26 10.40 23.69
CA LYS A 106 -1.65 11.35 22.63
C LYS A 106 -1.78 10.63 21.30
N TRP A 107 -2.91 10.81 20.63
CA TRP A 107 -3.22 10.18 19.35
C TRP A 107 -3.21 11.22 18.24
N HIS A 108 -2.46 10.93 17.17
CA HIS A 108 -2.37 11.78 16.00
C HIS A 108 -3.46 11.39 15.00
N LEU A 109 -4.35 12.33 14.70
CA LEU A 109 -5.50 12.11 13.85
C LEU A 109 -5.30 12.71 12.48
N GLY A 110 -5.51 11.88 11.46
CA GLY A 110 -5.57 12.28 10.07
C GLY A 110 -6.90 11.94 9.42
N LYS A 111 -7.24 12.71 8.39
CA LYS A 111 -8.45 12.51 7.59
C LYS A 111 -8.07 12.53 6.12
N LYS A 112 -8.50 11.52 5.37
CA LYS A 112 -8.44 11.52 3.91
C LYS A 112 -9.71 10.96 3.31
N TYR A 113 -10.07 11.50 2.16
CA TYR A 113 -11.20 11.03 1.39
C TYR A 113 -10.78 9.85 0.52
N LEU A 114 -11.63 8.83 0.38
CA LEU A 114 -11.31 7.64 -0.41
C LEU A 114 -10.95 7.98 -1.86
N ARG A 115 -11.68 8.91 -2.49
CA ARG A 115 -11.36 9.42 -3.84
C ARG A 115 -9.94 10.00 -3.97
N ASP A 116 -9.36 10.48 -2.87
CA ASP A 116 -7.99 11.03 -2.84
C ASP A 116 -6.94 9.94 -2.60
N LEU A 117 -7.35 8.73 -2.20
CA LEU A 117 -6.50 7.53 -2.12
C LEU A 117 -6.47 6.77 -3.45
N LEU A 118 -7.50 6.92 -4.27
CA LEU A 118 -7.52 6.35 -5.61
C LEU A 118 -6.58 7.15 -6.52
N CYS A 119 -5.72 6.45 -7.27
CA CYS A 119 -4.79 7.08 -8.20
C CYS A 119 -5.56 7.96 -9.18
N LYS A 120 -5.37 9.28 -9.13
CA LYS A 120 -5.87 10.16 -10.20
C LYS A 120 -5.13 9.76 -11.47
N LYS A 121 -5.76 8.95 -12.32
CA LYS A 121 -5.23 8.71 -13.66
C LYS A 121 -5.21 10.06 -14.38
N ASP A 122 -4.09 10.37 -15.01
CA ASP A 122 -4.04 11.46 -15.96
C ASP A 122 -5.15 11.27 -16.99
N SER A 123 -5.91 12.33 -17.19
CA SER A 123 -7.27 12.32 -17.73
C SER A 123 -7.42 11.63 -19.08
N ASP A 124 -8.06 10.45 -19.09
CA ASP A 124 -8.80 9.95 -20.24
C ASP A 124 -10.29 9.84 -19.90
N LYS A 125 -11.17 10.31 -20.80
CA LYS A 125 -12.62 10.44 -20.54
C LYS A 125 -13.32 9.12 -20.23
N ASN A 126 -12.72 7.99 -20.61
CA ASN A 126 -13.24 6.65 -20.33
C ASN A 126 -13.01 6.24 -18.87
N ASP A 127 -11.98 6.75 -18.19
CA ASP A 127 -11.63 6.36 -16.82
C ASP A 127 -12.65 6.85 -15.78
N LYS A 128 -13.44 7.89 -16.09
CA LYS A 128 -14.47 8.40 -15.15
C LYS A 128 -15.56 7.36 -14.87
N LYS A 129 -15.95 6.58 -15.90
CA LYS A 129 -16.96 5.53 -15.75
C LYS A 129 -16.43 4.39 -14.88
N ASP A 130 -15.20 3.97 -15.14
CA ASP A 130 -14.54 2.89 -14.39
C ASP A 130 -14.35 3.28 -12.92
N PHE A 131 -14.04 4.56 -12.66
CA PHE A 131 -13.96 5.11 -11.31
C PHE A 131 -15.29 5.09 -10.56
N GLU A 132 -16.37 5.55 -11.20
CA GLU A 132 -17.71 5.51 -10.60
C GLU A 132 -18.16 4.07 -10.32
N GLU A 133 -17.80 3.11 -11.18
CA GLU A 133 -18.08 1.68 -10.97
C GLU A 133 -17.25 1.09 -9.82
N LEU A 134 -15.96 1.44 -9.72
CA LEU A 134 -15.10 1.03 -8.61
C LEU A 134 -15.60 1.59 -7.27
N GLU A 135 -15.96 2.89 -7.25
CA GLU A 135 -16.53 3.53 -6.06
C GLU A 135 -17.82 2.82 -5.63
N LYS A 136 -18.71 2.49 -6.58
CA LYS A 136 -19.94 1.72 -6.29
C LYS A 136 -19.66 0.31 -5.77
N SER A 137 -18.67 -0.39 -6.32
CA SER A 137 -18.28 -1.73 -5.84
C SER A 137 -17.77 -1.68 -4.40
N MET A 138 -16.89 -0.72 -4.10
CA MET A 138 -16.35 -0.55 -2.75
C MET A 138 -17.44 -0.14 -1.74
N GLN A 139 -18.40 0.70 -2.15
CA GLN A 139 -19.56 1.06 -1.33
C GLN A 139 -20.44 -0.15 -1.01
N LYS A 140 -20.63 -1.06 -1.97
CA LYS A 140 -21.38 -2.30 -1.80
C LYS A 140 -20.69 -3.26 -0.83
N ASP A 141 -19.37 -3.44 -0.97
CA ASP A 141 -18.58 -4.30 -0.07
C ASP A 141 -18.56 -3.77 1.37
N LEU A 142 -18.75 -2.47 1.55
CA LEU A 142 -18.86 -1.81 2.85
C LEU A 142 -20.31 -1.67 3.38
N ASN A 143 -21.32 -2.12 2.62
CA ASN A 143 -22.75 -2.16 2.98
C ASN A 143 -23.36 -0.79 3.36
N ILE A 144 -23.15 0.25 2.53
CA ILE A 144 -23.59 1.64 2.79
C ILE A 144 -24.73 2.04 1.82
N SER A 145 -25.81 2.69 2.33
CA SER A 145 -27.02 3.04 1.57
C SER A 145 -26.87 4.23 0.59
N GLU A 146 -27.51 4.13 -0.58
CA GLU A 146 -27.46 5.08 -1.72
C GLU A 146 -28.00 6.50 -1.45
N SER A 147 -28.76 6.74 -0.38
CA SER A 147 -29.38 8.06 -0.09
C SER A 147 -28.42 9.13 0.42
N SER A 148 -27.14 8.80 0.56
CA SER A 148 -26.12 9.70 1.10
C SER A 148 -25.22 10.22 0.00
N ILE A 149 -25.77 11.01 -0.93
CA ILE A 149 -25.07 11.55 -2.10
C ILE A 149 -23.87 12.47 -1.70
N GLU A 150 -23.65 12.73 -0.41
CA GLU A 150 -22.44 13.38 0.16
C GLU A 150 -21.44 12.43 0.86
N ASN A 151 -21.72 11.13 0.97
CA ASN A 151 -20.90 10.17 1.72
C ASN A 151 -19.64 9.78 0.97
N THR A 152 -18.69 10.71 0.99
CA THR A 152 -17.30 10.40 0.83
C THR A 152 -16.89 9.41 1.92
N ILE A 153 -16.35 8.24 1.55
CA ILE A 153 -15.72 7.35 2.53
C ILE A 153 -14.52 8.11 3.11
N ILE A 154 -14.67 8.53 4.36
CA ILE A 154 -13.61 9.15 5.14
C ILE A 154 -12.87 8.05 5.87
N VAL A 155 -11.58 7.94 5.57
CA VAL A 155 -10.65 7.12 6.33
C VAL A 155 -10.03 8.01 7.40
N ASP A 156 -10.37 7.71 8.65
CA ASP A 156 -9.71 8.30 9.81
C ASP A 156 -8.43 7.48 10.07
N CYS A 157 -7.28 8.14 10.05
CA CYS A 157 -5.99 7.52 10.36
C CYS A 157 -5.59 7.89 11.78
N ILE A 158 -5.19 6.88 12.56
CA ILE A 158 -4.69 7.04 13.92
C ILE A 158 -3.28 6.47 13.93
N VAL A 159 -2.31 7.33 14.23
CA VAL A 159 -0.88 6.98 14.34
C VAL A 159 -0.42 7.15 15.78
#